data_AF-A0A7S0FLE6-F1
#
_entry.id   AF-A0A7S0FLE6-F1
#
_cell.length_a   1.000
_cell.length_b   1.000
_cell.length_c   1.000
_cell.angle_alpha   90.00
_cell.angle_beta   90.00
_cell.angle_gamma   90.00
#
_symmetry.space_group_name_H-M   'P 1'
#
loop_
_entity.id
_entity.type
_entity.pdbx_description
1 polymer ?
#
loop_
_entity_poly.entity_id
_entity_poly.type
_entity_poly.pdbx_seq_one_letter_code
_entity_poly.pdbx_strand_id
1 'polypeptide(L)'
;ALVKMDDPEVINFLLQTEIIPLCLRIMGSGSELSKTVATFIVQKILLDNNGLAYVCTTSDRFFAVSKVLSDMVNNLITNPSVRLLKHCVRCYLRLTDNPRAREALRTALPQSLRDETFLHLLRDDITVRKWLAQLLQAVNSPTPGVPGAAGGNDVSALSGGSSVLGGLNIGGAGGGLGGGV
;
A
#
# COMPACT_ATOMS: atom_id res chain seq x y z
N ALA A 1 -14.49 18.08 24.26
CA ALA A 1 -15.21 16.79 24.34
C ALA A 1 -14.80 15.77 23.25
N LEU A 2 -13.58 15.83 22.68
CA LEU A 2 -12.99 14.80 21.79
C LEU A 2 -11.73 14.15 22.40
N VAL A 3 -11.38 14.55 23.63
CA VAL A 3 -10.11 14.27 24.33
C VAL A 3 -10.08 12.87 24.95
N LYS A 4 -11.17 12.11 24.87
CA LYS A 4 -11.27 10.72 25.38
C LYS A 4 -11.07 9.65 24.30
N MET A 5 -10.87 10.02 23.03
CA MET A 5 -10.68 9.05 21.94
C MET A 5 -9.26 8.46 21.86
N ASP A 6 -8.32 8.92 22.69
CA ASP A 6 -7.00 8.31 22.80
C ASP A 6 -7.00 7.10 23.78
N ASP A 7 -8.13 6.84 24.44
CA ASP A 7 -8.29 5.69 25.31
C ASP A 7 -8.68 4.44 24.47
N PRO A 8 -7.88 3.36 24.50
CA PRO A 8 -8.17 2.15 23.72
C PRO A 8 -9.54 1.55 24.03
N GLU A 9 -10.07 1.72 25.25
CA GLU A 9 -11.41 1.24 25.61
C GLU A 9 -12.51 2.01 24.86
N VAL A 10 -12.33 3.33 24.70
CA VAL A 10 -13.24 4.18 23.93
C VAL A 10 -13.18 3.81 22.46
N ILE A 11 -11.99 3.58 21.90
CA ILE A 11 -11.85 3.09 20.53
C ILE A 11 -12.58 1.74 20.36
N ASN A 12 -12.42 0.80 21.29
CA ASN A 12 -13.07 -0.51 21.20
C ASN A 12 -14.60 -0.40 21.26
N PHE A 13 -15.13 0.45 22.13
CA PHE A 13 -16.56 0.79 22.15
C PHE A 13 -17.02 1.42 20.83
N LEU A 14 -16.24 2.37 20.29
CA LEU A 14 -16.52 3.01 19.01
C LEU A 14 -16.52 2.02 17.85
N LEU A 15 -15.67 0.98 17.87
CA LEU A 15 -15.63 -0.09 16.87
C LEU A 15 -16.85 -1.02 16.96
N GLN A 16 -17.39 -1.23 18.17
CA GLN A 16 -18.62 -1.99 18.39
C GLN A 16 -19.86 -1.22 17.94
N THR A 17 -19.80 0.12 17.97
CA THR A 17 -20.83 0.98 17.37
C THR A 17 -20.57 1.20 15.88
N GLU A 18 -21.60 1.33 15.05
CA GLU A 18 -21.46 1.54 13.59
C GLU A 18 -20.93 2.95 13.21
N ILE A 19 -20.02 3.52 13.99
CA ILE A 19 -19.52 4.88 13.81
C ILE A 19 -18.64 5.03 12.57
N ILE A 20 -17.89 3.98 12.17
CA ILE A 20 -17.07 4.01 10.95
C ILE A 20 -17.98 4.19 9.72
N PRO A 21 -19.01 3.35 9.48
CA PRO A 21 -19.98 3.55 8.41
C PRO A 21 -20.60 4.95 8.40
N LEU A 22 -20.98 5.49 9.57
CA LEU A 22 -21.56 6.83 9.68
C LEU A 22 -20.56 7.93 9.29
N CYS A 23 -19.33 7.85 9.81
CA CYS A 23 -18.27 8.81 9.49
C CYS A 23 -17.92 8.78 8.01
N LEU A 24 -17.82 7.58 7.42
CA LEU A 24 -17.56 7.42 5.98
C LEU A 24 -18.69 8.03 5.13
N ARG A 25 -19.95 7.91 5.54
CA ARG A 25 -21.06 8.59 4.88
C ARG A 25 -20.92 10.11 4.93
N ILE A 26 -20.61 10.66 6.10
CA ILE A 26 -20.40 12.12 6.28
C ILE A 26 -19.18 12.60 5.48
N MET A 27 -18.11 11.81 5.43
CA MET A 27 -16.91 12.09 4.65
C MET A 27 -17.19 12.18 3.14
N GLY A 28 -18.12 11.38 2.62
CA GLY A 28 -18.54 11.44 1.22
C GLY A 28 -19.46 12.63 0.92
N SER A 29 -20.55 12.80 1.68
CA SER A 29 -21.66 13.70 1.32
C SER A 29 -21.87 14.90 2.24
N GLY A 30 -21.04 15.08 3.29
CA GLY A 30 -21.19 16.16 4.27
C GLY A 30 -20.68 17.52 3.79
N SER A 31 -20.91 18.55 4.62
CA SER A 31 -20.25 19.86 4.45
C SER A 31 -18.75 19.76 4.76
N GLU A 32 -17.96 20.73 4.31
CA GLU A 32 -16.49 20.73 4.51
C GLU A 32 -16.09 20.58 5.99
N LEU A 33 -16.78 21.29 6.89
CA LEU A 33 -16.56 21.21 8.34
C LEU A 33 -16.89 19.80 8.88
N SER A 34 -18.03 19.24 8.49
CA SER A 34 -18.44 17.90 8.91
C SER A 34 -17.50 16.82 8.37
N LYS A 35 -17.04 16.95 7.12
CA LYS A 35 -16.02 16.09 6.52
C LYS A 35 -14.73 16.14 7.31
N THR A 36 -14.30 17.33 7.74
CA THR A 36 -13.07 17.50 8.54
C THR A 36 -13.17 16.76 9.88
N VAL A 37 -14.28 16.96 10.61
CA VAL A 37 -14.50 16.30 11.90
C VAL A 37 -14.64 14.77 11.73
N ALA A 38 -15.39 14.30 10.74
CA ALA A 38 -15.54 12.87 10.47
C ALA A 38 -14.22 12.21 10.07
N THR A 39 -13.41 12.89 9.23
CA THR A 39 -12.08 12.41 8.84
C THR A 39 -11.15 12.36 10.06
N PHE A 40 -11.24 13.32 10.96
CA PHE A 40 -10.46 13.32 12.21
C PHE A 40 -10.81 12.13 13.11
N ILE A 41 -12.09 11.77 13.21
CA ILE A 41 -12.55 10.59 13.96
C ILE A 41 -11.99 9.31 13.33
N VAL A 42 -12.15 9.13 12.01
CA VAL A 42 -11.62 7.96 11.30
C VAL A 42 -10.10 7.90 11.41
N GLN A 43 -9.41 9.03 11.34
CA GLN A 43 -7.98 9.11 11.54
C GLN A 43 -7.58 8.62 12.93
N LYS A 44 -8.27 9.04 13.99
CA LYS A 44 -7.99 8.59 15.36
C LYS A 44 -8.19 7.08 15.51
N ILE A 45 -9.24 6.53 14.91
CA ILE A 45 -9.49 5.08 14.90
C ILE A 45 -8.36 4.35 14.15
N LEU A 46 -7.93 4.84 12.99
CA LEU A 46 -6.84 4.20 12.23
C LEU A 46 -5.49 4.31 12.93
N LEU A 47 -5.24 5.40 13.67
CA LEU A 47 -4.00 5.56 14.44
C LEU A 47 -3.89 4.50 15.56
N ASP A 48 -5.02 4.06 16.11
CA ASP A 48 -5.05 2.94 17.06
C ASP A 48 -4.80 1.59 16.36
N ASN A 49 -4.10 0.67 17.05
CA ASN A 49 -3.76 -0.63 16.48
C ASN A 49 -4.99 -1.53 16.34
N ASN A 50 -5.94 -1.50 17.29
CA ASN A 50 -7.17 -2.28 17.22
C ASN A 50 -8.08 -1.73 16.12
N GLY A 51 -8.17 -0.41 15.99
CA GLY A 51 -8.94 0.22 14.93
C GLY A 51 -8.41 -0.07 13.52
N LEU A 52 -7.09 0.00 13.32
CA LEU A 52 -6.46 -0.41 12.06
C LEU A 52 -6.72 -1.90 11.77
N ALA A 53 -6.53 -2.77 12.76
CA ALA A 53 -6.80 -4.20 12.61
C ALA A 53 -8.26 -4.48 12.23
N TYR A 54 -9.22 -3.77 12.84
CA TYR A 54 -10.65 -3.89 12.54
C TYR A 54 -11.00 -3.50 11.09
N VAL A 55 -10.45 -2.38 10.61
CA VAL A 55 -10.66 -1.91 9.22
C VAL A 55 -10.03 -2.87 8.21
N CYS A 56 -8.84 -3.39 8.51
CA CYS A 56 -8.11 -4.33 7.65
C CYS A 56 -8.50 -5.80 7.89
N THR A 57 -9.48 -6.09 8.75
CA THR A 57 -9.95 -7.47 9.00
C THR A 57 -10.55 -8.09 7.74
N THR A 58 -11.40 -7.33 7.04
CA THR A 58 -12.03 -7.75 5.78
C THR A 58 -11.68 -6.79 4.65
N SER A 59 -11.59 -7.31 3.43
CA SER A 59 -11.35 -6.50 2.23
C SER A 59 -12.46 -5.48 1.99
N ASP A 60 -13.73 -5.85 2.22
CA ASP A 60 -14.88 -4.95 2.06
C ASP A 60 -14.76 -3.67 2.90
N ARG A 61 -14.40 -3.80 4.19
CA ARG A 61 -14.23 -2.65 5.08
C ARG A 61 -13.10 -1.75 4.61
N PHE A 62 -11.98 -2.34 4.23
CA PHE A 62 -10.85 -1.60 3.68
C PHE A 62 -11.24 -0.86 2.39
N PHE A 63 -11.89 -1.53 1.44
CA PHE A 63 -12.29 -0.90 0.17
C PHE A 63 -13.32 0.20 0.37
N ALA A 64 -14.26 0.05 1.32
CA ALA A 64 -15.20 1.10 1.67
C ALA A 64 -14.48 2.36 2.16
N VAL A 65 -13.51 2.22 3.08
CA VAL A 65 -12.69 3.35 3.57
C VAL A 65 -11.85 3.94 2.44
N SER A 66 -11.16 3.10 1.66
CA SER A 66 -10.27 3.54 0.57
C SER A 66 -11.04 4.28 -0.52
N LYS A 67 -12.26 3.84 -0.86
CA LYS A 67 -13.11 4.49 -1.86
C LYS A 67 -13.51 5.90 -1.43
N VAL A 68 -14.00 6.04 -0.20
CA VAL A 68 -14.40 7.36 0.34
C VAL A 68 -13.21 8.30 0.44
N LEU A 69 -12.04 7.82 0.89
CA LEU A 69 -10.82 8.61 0.90
C LEU A 69 -10.42 9.05 -0.52
N SER A 70 -10.57 8.19 -1.52
CA SER A 70 -10.25 8.51 -2.91
C SER A 70 -11.19 9.58 -3.46
N ASP A 71 -12.50 9.45 -3.21
CA ASP A 71 -13.49 10.46 -3.59
C ASP A 71 -13.18 11.80 -2.92
N MET A 72 -12.81 11.81 -1.64
CA MET A 72 -12.40 13.03 -0.95
C MET A 72 -11.17 13.67 -1.59
N VAL A 73 -10.16 12.88 -1.92
CA VAL A 73 -8.94 13.38 -2.58
C VAL A 73 -9.26 13.97 -3.95
N ASN A 74 -10.10 13.31 -4.76
CA ASN A 74 -10.51 13.83 -6.06
C ASN A 74 -11.28 15.15 -5.91
N ASN A 75 -12.12 15.29 -4.88
CA ASN A 75 -12.80 16.55 -4.59
C ASN A 75 -11.85 17.69 -4.20
N LEU A 76 -10.70 17.38 -3.59
CA LEU A 76 -9.69 18.39 -3.23
C LEU A 76 -9.01 19.03 -4.45
N ILE A 77 -9.11 18.43 -5.63
CA ILE A 77 -8.61 19.03 -6.88
C ILE A 77 -9.45 20.26 -7.24
N THR A 78 -10.77 20.15 -7.14
CA THR A 78 -11.71 21.23 -7.44
C THR A 78 -11.84 22.21 -6.28
N ASN A 79 -11.83 21.71 -5.04
CA ASN A 79 -12.02 22.53 -3.84
C ASN A 79 -10.85 22.31 -2.86
N PRO A 80 -9.72 23.01 -3.07
CA PRO A 80 -8.48 22.73 -2.36
C PRO A 80 -8.58 23.04 -0.86
N SER A 81 -8.23 22.06 -0.03
CA SER A 81 -8.16 22.20 1.43
C SER A 81 -6.96 21.46 1.99
N VAL A 82 -5.97 22.22 2.46
CA VAL A 82 -4.71 21.68 3.03
C VAL A 82 -4.99 20.84 4.28
N ARG A 83 -5.95 21.27 5.10
CA ARG A 83 -6.33 20.56 6.33
C ARG A 83 -6.88 19.17 6.02
N LEU A 84 -7.82 19.07 5.09
CA LEU A 84 -8.39 17.79 4.68
C LEU A 84 -7.34 16.91 4.00
N LEU A 85 -6.54 17.45 3.09
CA LEU A 85 -5.46 16.72 2.44
C LEU A 85 -4.50 16.09 3.46
N LYS A 86 -4.11 16.85 4.47
CA LYS A 86 -3.24 16.39 5.57
C LYS A 86 -3.83 15.19 6.31
N HIS A 87 -5.13 15.21 6.60
CA HIS A 87 -5.81 14.08 7.23
C HIS A 87 -5.89 12.87 6.29
N CYS A 88 -6.25 13.06 5.01
CA CYS A 88 -6.34 11.98 4.02
C CYS A 88 -4.99 11.27 3.82
N VAL A 89 -3.91 12.02 3.60
CA VAL A 89 -2.54 11.45 3.42
C VAL A 89 -2.14 10.65 4.65
N ARG A 90 -2.45 11.12 5.85
CA ARG A 90 -2.10 10.43 7.09
C ARG A 90 -2.93 9.15 7.30
N CYS A 91 -4.21 9.14 6.91
CA CYS A 91 -5.01 7.92 6.89
C CYS A 91 -4.43 6.88 5.93
N TYR A 92 -4.06 7.27 4.71
CA TYR A 92 -3.42 6.37 3.75
C TYR A 92 -2.09 5.82 4.25
N LEU A 93 -1.23 6.67 4.82
CA LEU A 93 0.05 6.23 5.40
C LEU A 93 -0.18 5.17 6.49
N ARG A 94 -1.15 5.39 7.38
CA ARG A 94 -1.46 4.44 8.44
C ARG A 94 -2.03 3.12 7.90
N LEU A 95 -2.80 3.16 6.81
CA LEU A 95 -3.26 1.94 6.14
C LEU A 95 -2.10 1.12 5.56
N THR A 96 -0.99 1.75 5.14
CA THR A 96 0.19 1.00 4.65
C THR A 96 0.94 0.22 5.72
N ASP A 97 0.71 0.48 7.00
CA ASP A 97 1.28 -0.31 8.10
C ASP A 97 0.74 -1.76 8.09
N ASN A 98 -0.42 -1.98 7.48
CA ASN A 98 -0.95 -3.32 7.25
C ASN A 98 -0.49 -3.86 5.88
N PRO A 99 0.20 -5.02 5.81
CA PRO A 99 0.75 -5.54 4.56
C PRO A 99 -0.33 -5.87 3.51
N ARG A 100 -1.52 -6.32 3.92
CA ARG A 100 -2.63 -6.63 3.00
C ARG A 100 -3.21 -5.35 2.39
N ALA A 101 -3.42 -4.34 3.23
CA ALA A 101 -3.91 -3.03 2.79
C ALA A 101 -2.90 -2.33 1.88
N ARG A 102 -1.59 -2.43 2.20
CA ARG A 102 -0.51 -1.90 1.38
C ARG A 102 -0.54 -2.46 -0.05
N GLU A 103 -0.75 -3.76 -0.21
CA GLU A 103 -0.87 -4.37 -1.54
C GLU A 103 -2.08 -3.81 -2.30
N ALA A 104 -3.24 -3.72 -1.64
CA ALA A 104 -4.45 -3.17 -2.26
C ALA A 104 -4.30 -1.67 -2.60
N LEU A 105 -3.54 -0.90 -1.83
CA LEU A 105 -3.26 0.51 -2.11
C LEU A 105 -2.41 0.72 -3.37
N ARG A 106 -1.71 -0.31 -3.88
CA ARG A 106 -1.01 -0.19 -5.17
C ARG A 106 -1.96 0.08 -6.33
N THR A 107 -3.19 -0.39 -6.26
CA THR A 107 -4.19 -0.20 -7.31
C THR A 107 -5.29 0.80 -6.89
N ALA A 108 -5.57 0.92 -5.59
CA ALA A 108 -6.65 1.77 -5.09
C ALA A 108 -6.24 3.24 -4.80
N LEU A 109 -4.95 3.56 -4.77
CA LEU A 109 -4.47 4.91 -4.46
C LEU A 109 -4.70 5.88 -5.64
N PRO A 110 -5.38 7.03 -5.42
CA PRO A 110 -5.69 7.98 -6.48
C PRO A 110 -4.43 8.55 -7.15
N GLN A 111 -4.47 8.68 -8.48
CA GLN A 111 -3.36 9.20 -9.29
C GLN A 111 -2.94 10.60 -8.87
N SER A 112 -3.89 11.43 -8.43
CA SER A 112 -3.62 12.80 -7.95
C SER A 112 -2.69 12.87 -6.73
N LEU A 113 -2.54 11.78 -5.96
CA LEU A 113 -1.53 11.68 -4.89
C LEU A 113 -0.17 11.15 -5.38
N ARG A 114 -0.13 10.50 -6.54
CA ARG A 114 1.11 10.05 -7.19
C ARG A 114 1.76 11.15 -8.01
N ASP A 115 0.93 12.00 -8.59
CA ASP A 115 1.35 13.07 -9.47
C ASP A 115 1.60 14.37 -8.71
N GLU A 116 2.03 15.39 -9.45
CA GLU A 116 2.36 16.71 -8.95
C GLU A 116 1.15 17.61 -8.64
N THR A 117 -0.08 17.06 -8.73
CA THR A 117 -1.35 17.79 -8.60
C THR A 117 -1.43 18.62 -7.32
N PHE A 118 -0.96 18.08 -6.19
CA PHE A 118 -1.02 18.76 -4.89
C PHE A 118 0.29 19.46 -4.48
N LEU A 119 1.33 19.49 -5.32
CA LEU A 119 2.63 20.11 -4.96
C LEU A 119 2.47 21.57 -4.50
N HIS A 120 1.58 22.32 -5.16
CA HIS A 120 1.31 23.72 -4.84
C HIS A 120 0.66 23.88 -3.46
N LEU A 121 -0.29 23.00 -3.08
CA LEU A 121 -0.91 23.00 -1.75
C LEU A 121 0.04 22.55 -0.64
N LEU A 122 1.01 21.71 -1.01
CA LEU A 122 1.96 21.09 -0.08
C LEU A 122 3.26 21.89 0.06
N ARG A 123 3.37 23.05 -0.60
CA ARG A 123 4.62 23.84 -0.68
C ARG A 123 5.16 24.28 0.68
N ASP A 124 4.28 24.58 1.63
CA ASP A 124 4.66 25.04 2.96
C ASP A 124 4.54 23.94 4.04
N ASP A 125 3.80 22.86 3.75
CA ASP A 125 3.57 21.75 4.69
C ASP A 125 4.62 20.64 4.51
N ILE A 126 5.82 20.87 5.07
CA ILE A 126 6.94 19.90 5.04
C ILE A 126 6.53 18.52 5.58
N THR A 127 5.70 18.50 6.63
CA THR A 127 5.23 17.26 7.26
C THR A 127 4.41 16.42 6.30
N VAL A 128 3.48 17.03 5.56
CA VAL A 128 2.59 16.28 4.65
C VAL A 128 3.37 15.76 3.44
N ARG A 129 4.34 16.52 2.93
CA ARG A 129 5.26 16.03 1.90
C ARG A 129 6.07 14.82 2.36
N LYS A 130 6.59 14.84 3.60
CA LYS A 130 7.28 13.68 4.17
C LYS A 130 6.35 12.47 4.26
N TRP A 131 5.13 12.64 4.74
CA TRP A 131 4.15 11.54 4.81
C TRP A 131 3.76 11.01 3.43
N LEU A 132 3.60 11.88 2.44
CA LEU A 132 3.31 11.48 1.06
C LEU A 132 4.48 10.68 0.46
N ALA A 133 5.71 11.15 0.65
CA ALA A 133 6.90 10.42 0.21
C ALA A 133 7.00 9.03 0.88
N GLN A 134 6.76 8.95 2.19
CA GLN A 134 6.71 7.68 2.92
C GLN A 134 5.61 6.75 2.41
N LEU A 135 4.42 7.29 2.13
CA LEU A 135 3.30 6.53 1.58
C LEU A 135 3.66 5.93 0.20
N LEU A 136 4.20 6.74 -0.71
CA LEU A 136 4.60 6.27 -2.03
C LEU A 136 5.74 5.24 -1.96
N GLN A 137 6.71 5.45 -1.06
CA GLN A 137 7.77 4.48 -0.81
C GLN A 137 7.22 3.17 -0.23
N ALA A 138 6.30 3.23 0.73
CA ALA A 138 5.68 2.05 1.32
C ALA A 138 4.94 1.24 0.25
N VAL A 139 4.12 1.90 -0.57
CA VAL A 139 3.36 1.27 -1.64
C VAL A 139 4.28 0.70 -2.73
N ASN A 140 5.39 1.36 -3.06
CA ASN A 140 6.33 0.89 -4.08
C ASN A 140 7.34 -0.16 -3.56
N SER A 141 7.57 -0.22 -2.25
CA SER A 141 8.51 -1.17 -1.66
C SER A 141 8.00 -2.61 -1.83
N PRO A 142 8.76 -3.53 -2.45
CA PRO A 142 8.41 -4.94 -2.44
C PRO A 142 8.38 -5.42 -0.99
N THR A 143 7.25 -6.00 -0.59
CA THR A 143 7.01 -6.59 0.73
C THR A 143 8.12 -7.60 1.04
N PRO A 144 9.00 -7.37 2.03
CA PRO A 144 9.92 -8.42 2.47
C PRO A 144 9.13 -9.34 3.40
N GLY A 145 8.66 -10.49 2.88
CA GLY A 145 8.13 -11.54 3.76
C GLY A 145 6.86 -12.29 3.32
N VAL A 146 6.78 -12.75 2.07
CA VAL A 146 6.05 -13.99 1.79
C VAL A 146 6.96 -14.95 1.02
N PRO A 147 7.65 -15.89 1.69
CA PRO A 147 8.26 -17.03 1.00
C PRO A 147 7.13 -17.97 0.57
N GLY A 148 6.54 -17.72 -0.60
CA GLY A 148 5.43 -18.54 -1.08
C GLY A 148 4.82 -18.00 -2.37
N ALA A 149 5.52 -18.19 -3.48
CA ALA A 149 5.02 -18.31 -4.87
C ALA A 149 6.05 -17.75 -5.88
N ALA A 150 7.23 -18.36 -5.95
CA ALA A 150 8.05 -18.37 -7.16
C ALA A 150 8.27 -19.84 -7.51
N GLY A 151 7.22 -20.47 -8.01
CA GLY A 151 7.30 -21.79 -8.61
C GLY A 151 8.17 -21.68 -9.86
N GLY A 152 9.24 -22.48 -9.89
CA GLY A 152 10.13 -22.58 -11.02
C GLY A 152 9.43 -23.17 -12.24
N ASN A 153 9.84 -22.68 -13.41
CA ASN A 153 9.73 -23.39 -14.67
C ASN A 153 10.99 -23.09 -15.48
N ASP A 154 12.14 -23.53 -14.97
CA ASP A 154 13.32 -23.77 -15.78
C ASP A 154 12.99 -24.91 -16.74
N VAL A 155 12.66 -24.60 -17.99
CA VAL A 155 12.74 -25.56 -19.09
C VAL A 155 13.39 -24.93 -20.32
N SER A 156 14.60 -25.42 -20.59
CA SER A 156 15.16 -25.61 -21.93
C SER A 156 15.85 -24.42 -22.59
N ALA A 157 17.07 -24.15 -22.13
CA ALA A 157 18.17 -23.91 -23.06
C ALA A 157 18.64 -25.26 -23.66
N LEU A 158 19.19 -25.20 -24.87
CA LEU A 158 19.95 -26.22 -25.63
C LEU A 158 19.17 -26.98 -26.72
N SER A 159 19.19 -26.39 -27.93
CA SER A 159 19.33 -27.16 -29.17
C SER A 159 20.09 -26.28 -30.18
N GLY A 160 21.42 -26.35 -30.06
CA GLY A 160 22.36 -25.89 -31.09
C GLY A 160 22.49 -26.95 -32.19
N GLY A 161 22.77 -26.47 -33.39
CA GLY A 161 22.75 -27.25 -34.64
C GLY A 161 23.73 -28.42 -34.71
N SER A 162 23.38 -29.37 -35.58
CA SER A 162 24.27 -30.42 -36.05
C SER A 162 24.39 -30.33 -37.57
N SER A 163 25.56 -29.91 -38.02
CA SER A 163 26.03 -29.98 -39.39
C SER A 163 26.79 -31.29 -39.60
N VAL A 164 26.44 -31.99 -40.68
CA VAL A 164 27.26 -32.79 -41.61
C VAL A 164 28.33 -33.78 -41.12
N LEU A 165 28.16 -35.02 -41.62
CA LEU A 165 29.15 -35.93 -42.22
C LEU A 165 30.50 -36.21 -41.53
N GLY A 166 30.68 -37.49 -41.21
CA GLY A 166 31.77 -38.29 -41.79
C GLY A 166 32.98 -38.53 -40.89
N GLY A 167 33.41 -39.79 -40.82
CA GLY A 167 34.79 -40.14 -40.52
C GLY A 167 34.99 -41.18 -39.42
N LEU A 168 35.28 -42.41 -39.85
CA LEU A 168 35.99 -43.45 -39.12
C LEU A 168 37.24 -42.91 -38.39
N ASN A 169 37.51 -43.39 -37.17
CA ASN A 169 38.80 -44.00 -36.73
C ASN A 169 38.68 -44.46 -35.26
N ILE A 170 38.69 -45.75 -34.91
CA ILE A 170 39.83 -46.61 -34.52
C ILE A 170 40.83 -45.99 -33.52
N GLY A 171 40.86 -46.55 -32.29
CA GLY A 171 42.13 -46.92 -31.63
C GLY A 171 42.54 -46.20 -30.32
N GLY A 172 42.92 -47.01 -29.32
CA GLY A 172 43.91 -46.70 -28.25
C GLY A 172 43.33 -46.07 -26.98
N ALA A 173 43.32 -46.69 -25.79
CA ALA A 173 44.39 -47.26 -24.94
C ALA A 173 45.27 -46.21 -24.21
N GLY A 174 45.34 -46.34 -22.88
CA GLY A 174 46.27 -45.64 -21.96
C GLY A 174 45.72 -44.31 -21.42
N GLY A 175 45.63 -44.02 -20.12
CA GLY A 175 46.52 -44.36 -19.01
C GLY A 175 47.28 -43.10 -18.58
N GLY A 176 47.12 -42.63 -17.34
CA GLY A 176 47.95 -41.53 -16.82
C GLY A 176 47.31 -40.71 -15.71
N LEU A 177 47.66 -41.02 -14.48
CA LEU A 177 47.38 -40.28 -13.26
C LEU A 177 48.54 -39.29 -13.01
N GLY A 178 48.23 -38.09 -12.50
CA GLY A 178 49.19 -37.11 -11.99
C GLY A 178 48.81 -35.70 -12.46
N GLY A 179 48.45 -34.73 -11.63
CA GLY A 179 48.86 -34.47 -10.25
C GLY A 179 49.88 -33.33 -10.28
N GLY A 180 49.51 -32.13 -9.80
CA GLY A 180 50.48 -31.05 -9.62
C GLY A 180 49.91 -29.65 -9.66
N VAL A 181 49.66 -29.15 -8.43
CA VAL A 181 49.69 -27.76 -7.92
C VAL A 181 48.77 -26.69 -8.51
#